data_AF-A0A842I2E4-F1
#
_entry.id   AF-A0A842I2E4-F1
#
_cell.length_a   1.000
_cell.length_b   1.000
_cell.length_c   1.000
_cell.angle_alpha   90.00
_cell.angle_beta   90.00
_cell.angle_gamma   90.00
#
_symmetry.space_group_name_H-M   'P 1'
#
loop_
_entity.id
_entity.type
_entity.pdbx_description
1 polymer ?
#
loop_
_entity_poly.entity_id
_entity_poly.type
_entity_poly.pdbx_seq_one_letter_code
_entity_poly.pdbx_strand_id
1 'polypeptide(L)' 'MTDTTKASAGPSKLDRLEKLLTRKNGATIAEMMKATDWQQHSVRGAMAGALKKRGLSITSEKVDGVRRYRAEKKA' A
#
# COMPACT_ATOMS: atom_id res chain seq x y z
N MET A 1 25.00 9.43 8.74
CA MET A 1 24.77 8.53 7.59
C MET A 1 23.77 7.49 8.05
N THR A 2 22.47 7.59 7.80
CA THR A 2 21.81 7.62 6.50
C THR A 2 20.68 8.65 6.44
N ASP A 3 20.81 9.56 5.47
CA ASP A 3 19.79 10.52 5.08
C ASP A 3 18.60 9.78 4.45
N THR A 4 17.39 9.91 5.01
CA THR A 4 16.17 9.44 4.34
C THR A 4 15.73 10.54 3.39
N THR A 5 16.32 10.52 2.20
CA THR A 5 16.11 11.50 1.16
C THR A 5 14.64 11.61 0.76
N LYS A 6 14.09 12.80 0.98
CA LYS A 6 12.81 13.31 0.45
C LYS A 6 12.93 13.44 -1.07
N ALA A 7 12.64 12.38 -1.82
CA ALA A 7 12.58 12.44 -3.27
C ALA A 7 11.29 13.15 -3.73
N SER A 8 11.44 14.38 -4.21
CA SER A 8 10.38 15.13 -4.90
C SER A 8 10.53 14.89 -6.41
N ALA A 9 9.65 14.09 -7.01
CA ALA A 9 9.31 14.08 -8.45
C ALA A 9 8.24 13.00 -8.72
N GLY A 10 6.96 13.40 -8.72
CA GLY A 10 5.82 12.51 -9.01
C GLY A 10 5.33 11.65 -7.82
N PRO A 11 4.09 11.10 -7.90
CA PRO A 11 3.56 10.25 -6.84
C PRO A 11 4.45 9.01 -6.70
N SER A 12 5.01 8.81 -5.51
CA SER A 12 5.84 7.66 -5.20
C SER A 12 5.04 6.35 -5.38
N LYS A 13 5.74 5.23 -5.57
CA LYS A 13 5.08 3.91 -5.61
C LYS A 13 4.24 3.65 -4.34
N LEU A 14 4.65 4.21 -3.20
CA LEU A 14 3.89 4.18 -1.96
C LEU A 14 2.61 5.02 -2.03
N ASP A 15 2.65 6.22 -2.64
CA ASP A 15 1.46 7.05 -2.82
C ASP A 15 0.45 6.36 -3.76
N ARG A 16 0.92 5.63 -4.78
CA ARG A 16 0.05 4.79 -5.62
C ARG A 16 -0.61 3.66 -4.82
N LEU A 17 0.15 2.99 -3.96
CA LEU A 17 -0.34 1.94 -3.05
C LEU A 17 -1.37 2.49 -2.05
N GLU A 18 -1.10 3.65 -1.46
CA GLU A 18 -2.03 4.33 -0.56
C GLU A 18 -3.34 4.67 -1.29
N LYS A 19 -3.26 5.27 -2.48
CA LYS A 19 -4.42 5.53 -3.35
C LYS A 19 -5.15 4.28 -3.81
N LEU A 20 -4.50 3.11 -3.82
CA LEU A 20 -5.10 1.82 -4.14
C LEU A 20 -5.90 1.28 -2.95
N LEU A 21 -5.32 1.37 -1.76
CA LEU A 21 -5.88 0.80 -0.55
C LEU A 21 -6.97 1.67 0.08
N THR A 22 -6.90 2.99 -0.09
CA THR A 22 -7.92 3.95 0.41
C THR A 22 -9.20 3.99 -0.42
N ARG A 23 -9.26 3.23 -1.53
CA ARG A 23 -10.48 3.08 -2.34
C ARG A 23 -11.55 2.35 -1.56
N LYS A 24 -12.83 2.64 -1.82
CA LYS A 24 -13.96 1.90 -1.22
C LYS A 24 -13.85 0.38 -1.36
N ASN A 25 -13.38 -0.09 -2.52
CA ASN A 25 -13.22 -1.53 -2.79
C ASN A 25 -11.89 -2.11 -2.29
N GLY A 26 -10.97 -1.27 -1.81
CA GLY A 26 -9.58 -1.67 -1.55
C GLY A 26 -8.83 -2.08 -2.82
N ALA A 27 -7.77 -2.85 -2.61
CA ALA A 27 -6.98 -3.47 -3.67
C ALA A 27 -6.51 -4.86 -3.28
N THR A 28 -6.40 -5.73 -4.27
CA THR A 28 -5.76 -7.04 -4.13
C THR A 28 -4.24 -6.93 -4.27
N ILE A 29 -3.51 -7.95 -3.80
CA ILE A 29 -2.05 -8.01 -4.02
C ILE A 29 -1.72 -7.94 -5.51
N ALA A 30 -2.47 -8.61 -6.38
CA ALA A 30 -2.22 -8.59 -7.82
C ALA A 30 -2.35 -7.18 -8.41
N GLU A 31 -3.35 -6.40 -8.00
CA GLU A 31 -3.52 -5.01 -8.44
C GLU A 31 -2.40 -4.11 -7.91
N MET A 32 -2.01 -4.30 -6.66
CA MET A 32 -0.89 -3.57 -6.06
C MET A 32 0.43 -3.86 -6.79
N MET A 33 0.68 -5.12 -7.12
CA MET A 33 1.86 -5.53 -7.90
C MET A 33 1.86 -4.87 -9.28
N LYS A 34 0.74 -4.93 -10.04
CA LYS A 34 0.63 -4.31 -11.37
C LYS A 34 0.80 -2.80 -11.37
N ALA A 35 0.39 -2.11 -10.31
CA ALA A 35 0.47 -0.65 -10.25
C ALA A 35 1.84 -0.11 -9.81
N THR A 36 2.64 -0.95 -9.15
CA THR A 36 3.94 -0.60 -8.56
C THR A 36 5.13 -1.30 -9.19
N ASP A 37 4.86 -2.31 -10.03
CA ASP A 37 5.83 -3.28 -10.56
C ASP A 37 6.64 -3.96 -9.44
N TRP A 38 5.99 -4.20 -8.31
CA TRP A 38 6.58 -4.91 -7.18
C TRP A 38 6.13 -6.35 -7.11
N GLN A 39 6.98 -7.16 -6.49
CA GLN A 39 6.65 -8.54 -6.14
C GLN A 39 5.78 -8.57 -4.87
N GLN A 40 5.07 -9.69 -4.67
CA GLN A 40 4.15 -9.86 -3.54
C GLN A 40 4.82 -9.60 -2.18
N HIS A 41 6.05 -10.07 -1.97
CA HIS A 41 6.77 -9.88 -0.72
C HIS A 41 7.14 -8.40 -0.47
N SER A 42 7.51 -7.66 -1.52
CA SER A 42 7.80 -6.22 -1.44
C SER A 42 6.54 -5.43 -1.10
N VAL A 43 5.40 -5.77 -1.72
CA VAL A 43 4.10 -5.17 -1.40
C VAL A 43 3.73 -5.43 0.06
N ARG A 44 3.93 -6.66 0.56
CA ARG A 44 3.69 -6.98 1.98
C ARG A 44 4.62 -6.20 2.91
N GLY A 45 5.90 -6.05 2.57
CA GLY A 45 6.84 -5.22 3.33
C GLY A 45 6.43 -3.74 3.37
N ALA A 46 5.98 -3.20 2.24
CA ALA A 46 5.48 -1.83 2.15
C ALA A 46 4.20 -1.64 3.00
N MET A 47 3.27 -2.59 2.97
CA MET A 47 2.06 -2.56 3.79
C MET A 47 2.38 -2.63 5.29
N ALA A 48 3.24 -3.55 5.71
CA ALA A 48 3.56 -3.76 7.12
C ALA A 48 4.46 -2.65 7.71
N GLY A 49 5.33 -2.05 6.89
CA GLY A 49 6.30 -1.04 7.31
C GLY A 49 5.92 0.36 6.88
N ALA A 50 6.03 0.65 5.58
CA ALA A 50 5.93 2.02 5.06
C ALA A 50 4.54 2.64 5.24
N LEU A 51 3.48 1.90 4.94
CA LEU A 51 2.10 2.41 5.07
C LEU A 51 1.69 2.55 6.54
N LYS A 52 2.07 1.59 7.40
CA LYS A 52 1.84 1.69 8.84
C LYS A 52 2.57 2.90 9.46
N LYS A 53 3.80 3.18 9.04
CA LYS A 53 4.56 4.38 9.45
C LYS A 53 3.88 5.70 9.04
N ARG A 54 3.05 5.69 8.00
CA ARG A 54 2.23 6.84 7.58
C ARG A 54 0.93 7.00 8.38
N GLY A 55 0.71 6.19 9.42
CA GLY A 55 -0.52 6.23 10.23
C GLY A 55 -1.73 5.56 9.54
N LEU A 56 -1.49 4.79 8.47
CA LEU A 56 -2.54 4.04 7.81
C LEU A 56 -2.81 2.73 8.54
N SER A 57 -4.07 2.45 8.80
CA SER A 57 -4.53 1.16 9.32
C SER A 57 -4.92 0.28 8.14
N ILE A 58 -4.18 -0.81 7.92
CA ILE A 58 -4.47 -1.76 6.84
C ILE A 58 -5.35 -2.88 7.37
N THR A 59 -6.53 -3.02 6.79
CA THR A 59 -7.45 -4.13 7.04
C THR A 59 -7.44 -5.07 5.83
N SER A 60 -7.62 -6.36 6.08
CA SER A 60 -7.74 -7.35 5.02
C SER A 60 -9.04 -8.10 5.16
N GLU A 61 -9.78 -8.22 4.07
CA GLU A 61 -11.03 -8.94 4.00
C GLU A 61 -10.96 -9.98 2.88
N LYS A 62 -11.59 -11.13 3.09
CA LYS A 62 -11.72 -12.16 2.06
C LYS A 62 -13.12 -12.05 1.47
N VAL A 63 -13.19 -11.64 0.20
CA VAL A 63 -14.43 -11.54 -0.56
C VAL A 63 -14.34 -12.53 -1.71
N ASP A 64 -15.28 -13.47 -1.78
CA ASP A 64 -15.37 -14.48 -2.85
C ASP A 64 -14.07 -15.25 -3.11
N GLY A 65 -13.36 -15.64 -2.04
CA GLY A 65 -12.08 -16.35 -2.16
C GLY A 65 -10.86 -15.45 -2.36
N VAL A 66 -11.05 -14.18 -2.72
CA VAL A 66 -9.98 -13.22 -2.99
C VAL A 66 -9.74 -12.32 -1.79
N ARG A 67 -8.49 -12.19 -1.37
CA ARG A 67 -8.12 -11.28 -0.28
C ARG A 67 -7.93 -9.86 -0.81
N ARG A 68 -8.78 -8.95 -0.34
CA ARG A 68 -8.73 -7.51 -0.60
C ARG A 68 -8.18 -6.79 0.63
N TYR A 69 -7.30 -5.84 0.40
CA TYR A 69 -6.70 -5.00 1.42
C TYR A 69 -7.28 -3.59 1.31
N ARG A 70 -7.62 -2.98 2.44
CA ARG A 70 -8.06 -1.59 2.54
C ARG A 70 -7.15 -0.85 3.49
N ALA A 71 -6.98 0.46 3.28
CA ALA A 71 -6.27 1.33 4.18
C ALA A 71 -7.18 2.48 4.60
N GLU A 72 -7.27 2.69 5.90
CA GLU A 72 -7.99 3.81 6.49
C GLU A 72 -6.99 4.72 7.19
N LYS A 73 -7.08 6.03 6.96
CA LYS A 73 -6.37 6.99 7.81
C LYS A 73 -7.03 6.95 9.18
N LYS A 74 -6.28 6.55 10.20
CA LYS A 74 -6.67 6.89 11.56
C LYS A 74 -6.54 8.42 11.68
N ALA A 75 -7.68 9.09 11.92
CA ALA A 75 -7.70 10.49 12.33
C ALA A 75 -7.15 10.62 13.75
#